data_AF-A0A965XYZ0-F1
#
_entry.id   AF-A0A965XYZ0-F1
#
_cell.length_a   1.000
_cell.length_b   1.000
_cell.length_c   1.000
_cell.angle_alpha   90.00
_cell.angle_beta   90.00
_cell.angle_gamma   90.00
#
_symmetry.space_group_name_H-M   'P 1'
#
loop_
_entity.id
_entity.type
_entity.pdbx_description
1 polymer ?
#
loop_
_entity_poly.entity_id
_entity_poly.type
_entity_poly.pdbx_seq_one_letter_code
_entity_poly.pdbx_strand_id
1 'polypeptide(L)'
;MSIIIGLDIGGSTTKIIGLHQGSLLNRALVRASDPVASAFGALGSFLTENQLQLSDISRVMVTGVGASRIKSNLLGIPTIRTQEFKAIGFGGLYVSKLAEAVVVSLGTGTAIVH
;
A
#
# COMPACT_ATOMS: atom_id res chain seq x y z
N MET A 1 6.66 17.41 -1.08
CA MET A 1 7.26 16.56 -0.02
C MET A 1 7.77 15.24 -0.62
N SER A 2 8.47 14.37 0.11
CA SER A 2 8.90 13.04 -0.41
C SER A 2 8.12 11.88 0.24
N ILE A 3 6.80 11.91 0.11
CA ILE A 3 5.95 10.85 0.68
C ILE A 3 6.03 9.62 -0.22
N ILE A 4 6.19 8.45 0.38
CA ILE A 4 6.11 7.16 -0.32
C ILE A 4 4.79 6.52 0.09
N ILE A 5 4.00 6.09 -0.88
CA ILE A 5 2.74 5.39 -0.64
C ILE A 5 2.96 3.88 -0.73
N GLY A 6 2.40 3.12 0.21
CA GLY A 6 2.18 1.68 0.10
C GLY A 6 0.71 1.40 -0.19
N LEU A 7 0.44 0.62 -1.23
CA LEU A 7 -0.90 0.28 -1.69
C LEU A 7 -1.04 -1.24 -1.85
N ASP A 8 -1.78 -1.87 -0.94
CA ASP A 8 -2.13 -3.30 -1.00
C ASP A 8 -3.50 -3.44 -1.67
N ILE A 9 -3.50 -3.88 -2.93
CA ILE A 9 -4.72 -4.05 -3.74
C ILE A 9 -5.17 -5.51 -3.63
N GLY A 10 -6.00 -5.80 -2.64
CA GLY A 10 -6.60 -7.11 -2.44
C GLY A 10 -7.73 -7.41 -3.42
N GLY A 11 -8.35 -8.59 -3.28
CA GLY A 11 -9.50 -8.98 -4.10
C GLY A 11 -10.80 -8.26 -3.76
N SER A 12 -10.94 -7.74 -2.54
CA SER A 12 -12.16 -7.08 -2.05
C SER A 12 -11.93 -5.73 -1.38
N THR A 13 -10.69 -5.45 -0.98
CA THR A 13 -10.33 -4.23 -0.24
C THR A 13 -8.93 -3.82 -0.63
N THR A 14 -8.78 -2.54 -0.95
CA THR A 14 -7.50 -1.88 -1.13
C THR A 14 -7.15 -1.13 0.15
N LYS A 15 -5.97 -1.39 0.71
CA LYS A 15 -5.42 -0.61 1.83
C LYS A 15 -4.34 0.31 1.33
N ILE A 16 -4.34 1.54 1.82
CA ILE A 16 -3.33 2.54 1.50
C ILE A 16 -2.73 3.12 2.78
N ILE A 17 -1.42 3.32 2.77
CA ILE A 17 -0.69 4.00 3.84
C ILE A 17 0.43 4.86 3.24
N GLY A 18 0.81 5.93 3.93
CA GLY A 18 1.93 6.78 3.55
C GLY A 18 3.06 6.70 4.56
N LEU A 19 4.29 6.80 4.07
CA LEU A 19 5.51 6.93 4.85
C LEU A 19 6.17 8.27 4.51
N HIS A 20 6.41 9.08 5.54
CA HIS A 20 7.10 10.36 5.44
C HIS A 20 8.19 10.43 6.50
N GLN A 21 9.46 10.48 6.09
CA GLN A 21 10.61 10.59 7.00
C GLN A 21 10.62 9.55 8.14
N GLY A 22 10.23 8.30 7.84
CA GLY A 22 10.13 7.24 8.87
C GLY A 22 8.89 7.32 9.77
N SER A 23 7.96 8.23 9.48
CA SER A 23 6.67 8.31 10.18
C SER A 23 5.53 7.84 9.27
N LEU A 24 4.62 7.04 9.84
CA LEU A 24 3.42 6.60 9.13
C LEU A 24 2.36 7.69 9.18
N LEU A 25 1.69 7.91 8.04
CA LEU A 25 0.54 8.78 7.89
C LEU A 25 -0.77 7.99 8.09
N ASN A 26 -1.89 8.70 8.20
CA ASN A 26 -3.19 8.06 8.39
C ASN A 26 -3.53 7.18 7.18
N ARG A 27 -3.92 5.94 7.48
CA ARG A 27 -4.32 4.95 6.47
C ARG A 27 -5.76 5.21 6.00
N ALA A 28 -6.03 4.83 4.75
CA ALA A 28 -7.40 4.72 4.24
C ALA A 28 -7.69 3.29 3.75
N LEU A 29 -8.97 2.93 3.69
CA LEU A 29 -9.47 1.63 3.25
C LEU A 29 -10.58 1.84 2.22
N VAL A 30 -10.41 1.26 1.04
CA VAL A 30 -11.41 1.37 -0.03
C VAL A 30 -11.86 -0.01 -0.47
N ARG A 31 -13.18 -0.18 -0.54
CA ARG A 31 -13.81 -1.39 -1.07
C ARG A 31 -14.33 -1.07 -2.47
N ALA A 32 -13.92 -1.85 -3.45
CA ALA A 32 -14.51 -1.83 -4.78
C ALA A 32 -14.39 -3.23 -5.42
N SER A 33 -15.29 -3.53 -6.34
CA SER A 33 -15.26 -4.77 -7.12
C SER A 33 -14.16 -4.79 -8.18
N ASP A 34 -13.77 -3.61 -8.68
CA ASP A 34 -12.69 -3.45 -9.65
C ASP A 34 -11.38 -2.97 -8.99
N PRO A 35 -10.26 -3.73 -9.10
CA PRO A 35 -8.98 -3.36 -8.49
C PRO A 35 -8.40 -2.02 -8.96
N VAL A 36 -8.66 -1.64 -10.22
CA VAL A 36 -8.14 -0.38 -10.78
C VAL A 36 -8.88 0.80 -10.16
N ALA A 37 -10.22 0.77 -10.20
CA ALA A 37 -11.06 1.77 -9.53
C ALA A 37 -10.75 1.86 -8.04
N SER A 38 -10.54 0.73 -7.37
CA SER A 38 -10.16 0.68 -5.96
C SER A 38 -8.83 1.40 -5.68
N ALA A 39 -7.82 1.19 -6.52
CA ALA A 39 -6.51 1.84 -6.39
C ALA A 39 -6.60 3.37 -6.54
N PHE A 40 -7.32 3.85 -7.55
CA PHE A 40 -7.54 5.28 -7.76
C PHE A 40 -8.36 5.91 -6.62
N GLY A 41 -9.43 5.24 -6.18
CA GLY A 41 -10.25 5.68 -5.06
C GLY A 41 -9.46 5.73 -3.75
N ALA A 42 -8.63 4.73 -3.48
CA ALA A 42 -7.76 4.71 -2.29
C ALA A 42 -6.78 5.88 -2.28
N LEU A 43 -6.15 6.17 -3.42
CA LEU A 43 -5.23 7.31 -3.53
C LEU A 43 -5.96 8.65 -3.31
N GLY A 44 -7.15 8.83 -3.88
CA GLY A 44 -7.97 10.02 -3.66
C GLY A 44 -8.40 10.19 -2.20
N SER A 45 -8.87 9.12 -1.57
CA SER A 45 -9.27 9.13 -0.14
C SER A 45 -8.08 9.50 0.75
N PHE A 46 -6.93 8.87 0.53
CA PHE A 46 -5.71 9.12 1.30
C PHE A 46 -5.25 10.58 1.22
N LEU A 47 -5.21 11.15 0.01
CA LEU A 47 -4.82 12.55 -0.19
C LEU A 47 -5.77 13.50 0.53
N THR A 48 -7.09 13.24 0.44
CA THR A 48 -8.12 14.06 1.09
C THR A 48 -7.99 13.98 2.62
N GLU A 49 -7.90 12.78 3.18
CA GLU A 49 -7.82 12.56 4.62
C GLU A 49 -6.55 13.12 5.25
N ASN A 50 -5.44 13.11 4.51
CA ASN A 50 -4.15 13.64 4.98
C ASN A 50 -3.89 15.09 4.52
N GLN A 51 -4.84 15.72 3.81
CA GLN A 51 -4.72 17.10 3.28
C GLN A 51 -3.47 17.30 2.41
N LEU A 52 -3.19 16.31 1.55
CA LEU A 52 -2.01 16.26 0.68
C LEU A 52 -2.38 16.53 -0.78
N GLN A 53 -1.40 16.98 -1.56
CA GLN A 53 -1.52 17.10 -3.01
C GLN A 53 -0.78 15.95 -3.71
N LEU A 54 -1.10 15.71 -4.98
CA LEU A 54 -0.39 14.72 -5.79
C LEU A 54 1.13 14.98 -5.85
N SER A 55 1.52 16.25 -5.90
CA SER A 55 2.91 16.71 -5.93
C SER A 55 3.69 16.39 -4.64
N ASP A 56 3.00 16.03 -3.56
CA ASP A 56 3.65 15.59 -2.31
C ASP A 56 4.08 14.13 -2.34
N ILE A 57 3.56 13.36 -3.30
CA ILE A 57 3.82 11.94 -3.43
C ILE A 57 4.97 11.70 -4.40
N SER A 58 6.04 11.09 -3.91
CA SER A 58 7.22 10.76 -4.70
C SER A 58 7.03 9.52 -5.58
N ARG A 59 6.40 8.48 -5.02
CA ARG A 59 6.13 7.19 -5.69
C ARG A 59 5.06 6.39 -4.96
N VAL A 60 4.42 5.49 -5.69
CA VAL A 60 3.46 4.52 -5.15
C VAL A 60 4.03 3.11 -5.30
N MET A 61 4.18 2.41 -4.18
CA MET A 61 4.54 1.00 -4.11
C MET A 61 3.26 0.17 -4.08
N VAL A 62 3.02 -0.66 -5.10
CA VAL A 62 1.79 -1.47 -5.21
C VAL A 62 2.06 -2.94 -4.98
N THR A 63 1.17 -3.62 -4.27
CA THR A 63 1.22 -5.08 -4.03
C THR A 63 -0.19 -5.67 -3.95
N GLY A 64 -0.29 -6.96 -3.61
CA GLY A 64 -1.55 -7.69 -3.60
C GLY A 64 -1.93 -8.25 -4.98
N VAL A 65 -2.90 -9.15 -5.00
CA VAL A 65 -3.39 -9.83 -6.22
C VAL A 65 -3.83 -8.84 -7.32
N GLY A 66 -4.36 -7.68 -6.92
CA GLY A 66 -4.83 -6.62 -7.81
C GLY A 66 -3.70 -5.79 -8.44
N ALA A 67 -2.47 -5.81 -7.90
CA ALA A 67 -1.35 -5.06 -8.47
C ALA A 67 -1.01 -5.48 -9.91
N SER A 68 -1.31 -6.72 -10.28
CA SER A 68 -1.14 -7.25 -11.64
C SER A 68 -1.98 -6.50 -12.71
N ARG A 69 -3.09 -5.88 -12.27
CA ARG A 69 -4.01 -5.07 -13.08
C ARG A 69 -3.51 -3.64 -13.31
N ILE A 70 -2.62 -3.13 -12.46
CA ILE A 70 -2.05 -1.78 -12.61
C ILE A 70 -0.92 -1.83 -13.65
N LYS A 71 -1.17 -1.29 -14.85
CA LYS A 71 -0.24 -1.37 -15.99
C LYS A 71 0.63 -0.12 -16.18
N SER A 72 0.31 0.97 -15.50
CA SER A 72 0.95 2.28 -15.65
C SER A 72 1.01 3.03 -14.32
N ASN A 73 1.65 4.20 -14.36
CA ASN A 73 1.68 5.15 -13.26
C ASN A 73 0.28 5.57 -12.83
N LEU A 74 0.03 5.61 -11.52
CA LEU A 74 -1.25 6.04 -10.96
C LEU A 74 -1.24 7.56 -10.87
N LEU A 75 -2.15 8.23 -11.59
CA LEU A 75 -2.27 9.69 -11.62
C LEU A 75 -0.95 10.40 -11.99
N GLY A 76 -0.14 9.78 -12.86
CA GLY A 76 1.17 10.30 -13.26
C GLY A 76 2.30 10.07 -12.25
N ILE A 77 2.01 9.52 -11.07
CA ILE A 77 3.01 9.23 -10.03
C ILE A 77 3.73 7.92 -10.37
N PRO A 78 5.08 7.85 -10.27
CA PRO A 78 5.83 6.61 -10.46
C PRO A 78 5.25 5.45 -9.63
N THR A 79 4.79 4.41 -10.32
CA THR A 79 4.17 3.23 -9.68
C THR A 79 5.06 2.00 -9.81
N ILE A 80 5.44 1.40 -8.69
CA ILE A 80 6.39 0.29 -8.63
C ILE A 80 5.72 -0.91 -7.99
N ARG A 81 5.72 -2.05 -8.70
CA ARG A 81 5.24 -3.32 -8.14
C ARG A 81 6.23 -3.87 -7.13
N THR A 82 5.72 -4.30 -5.99
CA THR A 82 6.47 -4.89 -4.88
C THR A 82 5.95 -6.29 -4.57
N GLN A 83 6.87 -7.17 -4.17
CA GLN A 83 6.56 -8.53 -3.75
C GLN A 83 5.78 -8.51 -2.43
N GLU A 84 4.58 -9.10 -2.44
CA GLU A 84 3.63 -9.07 -1.32
C GLU A 84 4.20 -9.65 -0.04
N PHE A 85 4.82 -10.83 -0.11
CA PHE A 85 5.41 -11.48 1.07
C PHE A 85 6.55 -10.68 1.69
N LYS A 86 7.39 -10.02 0.88
CA LYS A 86 8.43 -9.13 1.38
C LYS A 86 7.83 -7.89 2.05
N ALA A 87 6.79 -7.30 1.47
CA ALA A 87 6.10 -6.15 2.06
C ALA A 87 5.45 -6.51 3.40
N ILE A 88 4.83 -7.69 3.50
CA ILE A 88 4.25 -8.21 4.74
C ILE A 88 5.34 -8.41 5.81
N GLY A 89 6.43 -9.12 5.47
CA GLY A 89 7.52 -9.40 6.41
C GLY A 89 8.18 -8.11 6.91
N PHE A 90 8.66 -7.26 6.00
CA PHE A 90 9.32 -6.00 6.39
C PHE A 90 8.36 -5.03 7.08
N GLY A 91 7.10 -4.97 6.65
CA GLY A 91 6.08 -4.19 7.33
C GLY A 91 5.88 -4.66 8.78
N GLY A 92 5.77 -5.97 9.00
CA GLY A 92 5.65 -6.56 10.33
C GLY A 92 6.85 -6.25 11.24
N LEU A 93 8.07 -6.40 10.74
CA LEU A 93 9.28 -6.00 11.48
C LEU A 93 9.28 -4.50 11.80
N TYR A 94 8.89 -3.67 10.83
CA TYR A 94 8.86 -2.22 10.99
C TYR A 94 7.90 -1.76 12.10
N VAL A 95 6.65 -2.26 12.12
CA VAL A 95 5.69 -1.85 13.16
C VAL A 95 5.96 -2.51 14.52
N SER A 96 6.47 -3.74 14.55
CA SER A 96 6.78 -4.44 15.81
C SER A 96 8.08 -3.95 16.46
N LYS A 97 8.98 -3.33 15.67
CA LYS A 97 10.34 -2.94 16.08
C LYS A 97 11.23 -4.12 16.47
N LEU A 98 10.88 -5.32 16.05
CA LEU A 98 11.69 -6.52 16.25
C LEU A 98 12.71 -6.65 15.11
N ALA A 99 13.89 -7.19 15.42
CA ALA A 99 14.89 -7.53 14.42
C ALA A 99 14.49 -8.76 13.60
N GLU A 100 13.82 -9.73 14.24
CA GLU A 100 13.36 -10.99 13.66
C GLU A 100 11.98 -11.35 14.20
N ALA A 101 11.10 -11.85 13.34
CA ALA A 101 9.75 -12.28 13.71
C ALA A 101 9.21 -13.28 12.68
N VAL A 102 8.31 -14.17 13.13
CA VAL A 102 7.43 -14.91 12.22
C VAL A 102 6.19 -14.06 11.97
N VAL A 103 5.97 -13.67 10.72
CA VAL A 103 4.82 -12.85 10.33
C VAL A 103 3.77 -13.72 9.66
N VAL A 104 2.57 -13.75 10.23
CA VAL A 104 1.43 -14.48 9.68
C VAL A 104 0.40 -13.49 9.16
N SER A 105 0.19 -13.47 7.85
CA SER A 105 -0.86 -12.66 7.23
C SER A 105 -2.17 -13.43 7.16
N LEU A 106 -3.21 -12.92 7.82
CA LEU A 106 -4.54 -13.53 7.85
C LEU A 106 -5.47 -12.83 6.85
N GLY A 107 -5.70 -13.48 5.71
CA GLY A 107 -6.64 -13.05 4.67
C GLY A 107 -7.33 -14.24 4.01
N THR A 108 -7.84 -14.07 2.79
CA THR A 108 -8.45 -15.18 2.01
C THR A 108 -7.46 -16.33 1.76
N GLY A 109 -6.16 -15.99 1.60
CA GLY A 109 -5.05 -16.92 1.74
C GLY A 109 -4.24 -16.54 2.97
N THR A 110 -3.71 -17.53 3.69
CA THR A 110 -2.78 -17.31 4.81
C THR A 110 -1.36 -17.55 4.35
N ALA A 111 -0.44 -16.64 4.69
CA ALA A 111 0.97 -16.77 4.38
C ALA A 111 1.80 -16.66 5.66
N ILE A 112 2.79 -17.54 5.81
CA ILE A 112 3.81 -17.49 6.85
C ILE A 112 5.09 -16.99 6.20
N VAL A 113 5.65 -15.90 6.72
CA VAL A 113 6.91 -15.32 6.28
C VAL A 113 7.89 -15.36 7.46
N HIS A 114 9.06 -15.97 7.24
CA HIS A 114 10.17 -16.06 8.18
C HIS A 114 11.44 -15.53 7.51
#